data_AF-A0A098E820-F1
#
_entry.id   AF-A0A098E820-F1
#
_cell.length_a   1.000
_cell.length_b   1.000
_cell.length_c   1.000
_cell.angle_alpha   90.00
_cell.angle_beta   90.00
_cell.angle_gamma   90.00
#
_symmetry.space_group_name_H-M   'P 1'
#
loop_
_entity.id
_entity.type
_entity.pdbx_description
1 polymer ?
#
loop_
_entity_poly.entity_id
_entity_poly.type
_entity_poly.pdbx_seq_one_letter_code
_entity_poly.pdbx_strand_id
1 'polypeptide(L)'
;MRVKSFGYNIAFVENKVTTIVPEKFQALRKQRLRWWYGTFQNLINYKHLISPKYGVFGMFFLPVSVILSNILMMLAFIIIIYGIIVNIFNIIYDSSIGLLPRFMFDINLFSLTVFFSDPRIIFSLFGIIIFLVFMFLAFGKGNEKINFIDYFLFTSVYGWVLTAFCFEMLLKWAFRFKINW
;
A
#
# COMPACT_ATOMS: atom_id res chain seq x y z
N MET A 1 -0.70 2.00 21.92
CA MET A 1 -2.01 1.40 22.26
C MET A 1 -2.25 1.34 23.77
N ARG A 2 -1.32 0.79 24.57
CA ARG A 2 -1.44 0.75 26.06
C ARG A 2 -1.83 2.08 26.73
N VAL A 3 -1.15 3.17 26.41
CA VAL A 3 -1.47 4.50 27.01
C VAL A 3 -2.89 4.93 26.63
N LYS A 4 -3.29 4.71 25.37
CA LYS A 4 -4.65 4.98 24.89
C LYS A 4 -5.71 4.06 25.51
N SER A 5 -5.37 2.81 25.86
CA SER A 5 -6.31 1.91 26.56
C SER A 5 -6.63 2.37 27.97
N PHE A 6 -5.74 3.12 28.60
CA PHE A 6 -6.01 3.78 29.88
C PHE A 6 -6.72 5.14 29.75
N GLY A 7 -7.10 5.55 28.54
CA GLY A 7 -7.87 6.78 28.31
C GLY A 7 -7.03 8.06 28.19
N TYR A 8 -5.70 7.96 28.16
CA TYR A 8 -4.85 9.15 28.04
C TYR A 8 -4.84 9.74 26.62
N ASN A 9 -4.72 11.06 26.54
CA ASN A 9 -4.49 11.78 25.30
C ASN A 9 -3.00 11.88 24.97
N ILE A 10 -2.70 11.85 23.68
CA ILE A 10 -1.33 11.92 23.17
C ILE A 10 -1.30 13.15 22.25
N ALA A 11 -0.41 14.08 22.53
CA ALA A 11 -0.13 15.23 21.68
C ALA A 11 1.15 14.97 20.87
N PHE A 12 1.19 15.51 19.66
CA PHE A 12 2.38 15.47 18.81
C PHE A 12 3.11 16.81 18.92
N VAL A 13 4.43 16.76 19.09
CA VAL A 13 5.30 17.94 19.10
C VAL A 13 6.14 17.89 17.84
N GLU A 14 6.05 18.93 17.02
CA GLU A 14 6.74 19.05 15.73
C GLU A 14 8.22 19.38 15.91
N ASN A 15 9.02 18.40 16.35
CA ASN A 15 10.47 18.52 16.42
C ASN A 15 11.15 17.61 15.40
N LYS A 16 12.16 18.16 14.70
CA LYS A 16 13.01 17.38 13.77
C LYS A 16 14.11 16.67 14.54
N VAL A 17 14.22 15.36 14.34
CA VAL A 17 15.30 14.54 14.89
C VAL A 17 15.97 13.80 13.73
N THR A 18 17.29 13.93 13.62
CA THR A 18 18.07 13.19 12.63
C THR A 18 18.45 11.83 13.18
N THR A 19 18.43 10.81 12.32
CA THR A 19 18.61 9.41 12.72
C THR A 19 19.30 8.64 11.59
N ILE A 20 19.99 7.56 11.98
CA ILE A 20 20.68 6.66 11.05
C ILE A 20 19.64 5.73 10.41
N VAL A 21 19.59 5.73 9.08
CA VAL A 21 18.70 4.87 8.29
C VAL A 21 19.46 3.65 7.77
N PRO A 22 18.78 2.50 7.56
CA PRO A 22 19.44 1.33 7.01
C PRO A 22 19.94 1.59 5.59
N GLU A 23 21.23 1.40 5.35
CA GLU A 23 21.86 1.61 4.04
C GLU A 23 21.60 0.46 3.06
N LYS A 24 21.29 -0.73 3.58
CA LYS A 24 21.10 -1.95 2.78
C LYS A 24 19.63 -2.34 2.73
N PHE A 25 19.16 -2.76 1.56
CA PHE A 25 17.81 -3.26 1.35
C PHE A 25 17.44 -4.42 2.29
N GLN A 26 18.38 -5.34 2.55
CA GLN A 26 18.15 -6.45 3.47
C GLN A 26 17.94 -5.97 4.92
N ALA A 27 18.66 -4.94 5.35
CA ALA A 27 18.48 -4.33 6.67
C ALA A 27 17.12 -3.62 6.76
N LEU A 28 16.73 -2.90 5.70
CA LEU A 28 15.39 -2.28 5.59
C LEU A 28 14.28 -3.33 5.68
N ARG A 29 14.38 -4.44 4.92
CA ARG A 29 13.42 -5.54 4.94
C ARG A 29 13.28 -6.14 6.35
N LYS A 30 14.39 -6.46 7.01
CA LYS A 30 14.39 -6.98 8.39
C LYS A 30 13.68 -6.02 9.36
N GLN A 31 13.97 -4.72 9.26
CA GLN A 31 13.33 -3.70 10.08
C GLN A 31 11.83 -3.63 9.85
N ARG A 32 11.39 -3.61 8.58
CA ARG A 32 9.96 -3.50 8.23
C ARG A 32 9.16 -4.76 8.57
N LEU A 33 9.72 -5.95 8.39
CA LEU A 33 9.11 -7.19 8.86
C LEU A 33 8.86 -7.14 10.38
N ARG A 34 9.83 -6.64 11.16
CA ARG A 34 9.67 -6.46 12.61
C ARG A 34 8.51 -5.54 12.96
N TRP A 35 8.38 -4.44 12.24
CA TRP A 35 7.31 -3.47 12.46
C TRP A 35 5.94 -4.06 12.13
N TRP A 36 5.84 -4.82 11.06
CA TRP A 36 4.60 -5.50 10.69
C TRP A 36 4.17 -6.53 11.74
N TYR A 37 5.10 -7.37 12.19
CA TYR A 37 4.84 -8.33 13.27
C TYR A 37 4.37 -7.63 14.56
N GLY A 38 5.09 -6.60 15.00
CA GLY A 38 4.74 -5.85 16.21
C GLY A 38 3.40 -5.13 16.07
N THR A 39 3.10 -4.60 14.89
CA THR A 39 1.81 -3.95 14.59
C THR A 39 0.67 -4.97 14.68
N PHE A 40 0.80 -6.11 14.01
CA PHE A 40 -0.22 -7.15 14.00
C PHE A 40 -0.48 -7.72 15.39
N GLN A 41 0.59 -8.03 16.14
CA GLN A 41 0.47 -8.50 17.52
C GLN A 41 -0.20 -7.47 18.43
N ASN A 42 0.15 -6.19 18.29
CA ASN A 42 -0.50 -5.13 19.06
C ASN A 42 -1.98 -4.99 18.70
N LEU A 43 -2.36 -5.08 17.42
CA LEU A 43 -3.76 -5.02 17.03
C LEU A 43 -4.59 -6.14 17.64
N ILE A 44 -4.05 -7.36 17.68
CA ILE A 44 -4.71 -8.50 18.32
C ILE A 44 -4.86 -8.27 19.82
N ASN A 45 -3.77 -7.88 20.50
CA ASN A 45 -3.76 -7.67 21.94
C ASN A 45 -4.67 -6.51 22.38
N TYR A 46 -4.78 -5.48 21.55
CA TYR A 46 -5.56 -4.27 21.83
C TYR A 46 -6.83 -4.17 20.98
N LYS A 47 -7.39 -5.29 20.51
CA LYS A 47 -8.62 -5.30 19.68
C LYS A 47 -9.81 -4.60 20.33
N HIS A 48 -9.86 -4.58 21.68
CA HIS A 48 -10.89 -3.88 22.46
C HIS A 48 -10.88 -2.35 22.27
N LEU A 49 -9.77 -1.78 21.75
CA LEU A 49 -9.69 -0.37 21.40
C LEU A 49 -10.56 -0.01 20.19
N ILE A 50 -10.96 -0.99 19.39
CA ILE A 50 -11.92 -0.82 18.31
C ILE A 50 -13.32 -0.80 18.93
N SER A 51 -13.65 0.32 19.55
CA SER A 51 -14.95 0.56 20.15
C SER A 51 -15.27 2.05 20.23
N PRO A 52 -16.56 2.42 20.29
CA PRO A 52 -17.00 3.80 20.48
C PRO A 52 -16.41 4.47 21.73
N LYS A 53 -16.05 3.67 22.75
CA LYS A 53 -15.47 4.13 24.02
C LYS A 53 -14.21 5.01 23.83
N TYR A 54 -13.43 4.76 22.78
CA TYR A 54 -12.18 5.49 22.52
C TYR A 54 -12.34 6.60 21.46
N GLY A 55 -13.58 7.01 21.19
CA GLY A 55 -13.91 8.12 20.29
C GLY A 55 -13.37 7.92 18.86
N VAL A 56 -12.87 9.01 18.28
CA VAL A 56 -12.33 9.03 16.89
C VAL A 56 -11.18 8.02 16.73
N PHE A 57 -10.37 7.81 17.77
CA PHE A 57 -9.26 6.87 17.69
C PHE A 57 -9.75 5.43 17.50
N GLY A 58 -10.75 5.02 18.29
CA GLY A 58 -11.28 3.66 18.27
C GLY A 58 -12.24 3.38 17.11
N MET A 59 -13.05 4.35 16.70
CA MET A 59 -14.04 4.16 15.63
C MET A 59 -13.50 4.42 14.24
N PHE A 60 -12.55 5.34 14.09
CA PHE A 60 -12.10 5.78 12.77
C PHE A 60 -10.62 5.50 12.55
N PHE A 61 -9.75 6.04 13.40
CA PHE A 61 -8.31 5.97 13.17
C PHE A 61 -7.81 4.52 13.11
N LEU A 62 -8.09 3.70 14.12
CA LEU A 62 -7.63 2.31 14.15
C LEU A 62 -8.20 1.47 12.99
N PRO A 63 -9.54 1.43 12.77
CA PRO A 63 -10.11 0.65 11.67
C PRO A 63 -9.64 1.11 10.30
N VAL A 64 -9.58 2.41 10.04
CA VAL A 64 -9.25 2.93 8.71
C VAL A 64 -7.75 2.85 8.44
N SER A 65 -6.93 3.40 9.34
CA SER A 65 -5.49 3.57 9.08
C SER A 65 -4.67 2.30 9.22
N VAL A 66 -5.12 1.35 10.05
CA VAL A 66 -4.33 0.15 10.34
C VAL A 66 -4.97 -1.11 9.77
N ILE A 67 -6.30 -1.22 9.73
CA ILE A 67 -6.96 -2.45 9.27
C ILE A 67 -7.34 -2.32 7.80
N LEU A 68 -8.21 -1.37 7.48
CA LEU A 68 -8.80 -1.23 6.15
C LEU A 68 -7.76 -0.88 5.09
N SER A 69 -6.87 0.09 5.37
CA SER A 69 -5.79 0.48 4.45
C SER A 69 -4.90 -0.72 4.07
N ASN A 70 -4.49 -1.52 5.06
CA ASN A 70 -3.60 -2.65 4.85
C ASN A 70 -4.28 -3.80 4.13
N ILE A 71 -5.53 -4.12 4.51
CA ILE A 71 -6.31 -5.15 3.83
C ILE A 71 -6.56 -4.76 2.37
N LEU A 72 -6.98 -3.51 2.12
CA LEU A 72 -7.26 -3.04 0.77
C LEU A 72 -6.01 -3.07 -0.11
N MET A 73 -4.88 -2.61 0.44
CA MET A 73 -3.61 -2.60 -0.29
C MET A 73 -3.09 -4.03 -0.56
N MET A 74 -3.29 -4.97 0.36
CA MET A 74 -3.00 -6.40 0.14
C MET A 74 -3.89 -7.01 -0.93
N LEU A 75 -5.20 -6.74 -0.90
CA LEU A 75 -6.12 -7.23 -1.91
C LEU A 75 -5.74 -6.70 -3.30
N ALA A 76 -5.43 -5.41 -3.41
CA ALA A 76 -4.93 -4.81 -4.64
C ALA A 76 -3.64 -5.50 -5.13
N PHE A 77 -2.70 -5.75 -4.22
CA PHE A 77 -1.45 -6.45 -4.54
C PHE A 77 -1.70 -7.87 -5.07
N ILE A 78 -2.58 -8.64 -4.44
CA ILE A 78 -2.94 -10.00 -4.87
C ILE A 78 -3.62 -9.98 -6.24
N ILE A 79 -4.57 -9.05 -6.46
CA ILE A 79 -5.29 -8.92 -7.74
C ILE A 79 -4.33 -8.57 -8.88
N ILE A 80 -3.39 -7.64 -8.64
CA ILE A 80 -2.39 -7.25 -9.64
C ILE A 80 -1.49 -8.43 -9.98
N ILE A 81 -0.96 -9.15 -8.97
CA ILE A 81 -0.13 -10.33 -9.20
C ILE A 81 -0.89 -11.41 -9.97
N TYR A 82 -2.12 -11.69 -9.57
CA TYR A 82 -2.97 -12.65 -10.26
C TYR A 82 -3.20 -12.26 -11.72
N GLY A 83 -3.51 -10.99 -12.00
CA GLY A 83 -3.69 -10.47 -13.35
C GLY A 83 -2.42 -10.60 -14.21
N ILE A 84 -1.26 -10.30 -13.64
CA ILE A 84 0.04 -10.49 -14.33
C ILE A 84 0.27 -11.96 -14.66
N ILE A 85 0.04 -12.86 -13.69
CA ILE A 85 0.23 -14.31 -13.89
C ILE A 85 -0.69 -14.84 -15.00
N VAL A 86 -1.98 -14.50 -14.95
CA VAL A 86 -2.95 -14.94 -15.97
C VAL A 86 -2.58 -14.40 -17.34
N ASN A 87 -2.18 -13.13 -17.45
CA ASN A 87 -1.77 -12.55 -18.72
C ASN A 87 -0.52 -13.25 -19.28
N ILE A 88 0.46 -13.57 -18.45
CA ILE A 88 1.65 -14.33 -18.86
C ILE A 88 1.24 -15.72 -19.37
N PHE A 89 0.37 -16.42 -18.65
CA PHE A 89 -0.12 -17.74 -19.09
C PHE A 89 -0.89 -17.68 -20.41
N ASN A 90 -1.74 -16.68 -20.59
CA ASN A 90 -2.48 -16.48 -21.84
C ASN A 90 -1.52 -16.22 -23.01
N ILE A 91 -0.52 -15.35 -22.83
CA ILE A 91 0.50 -15.08 -23.85
C ILE A 91 1.25 -16.37 -24.24
N ILE A 92 1.64 -17.18 -23.24
CA ILE A 92 2.33 -18.45 -23.47
C ILE A 92 1.42 -19.42 -24.21
N TYR A 93 0.15 -19.54 -23.78
CA TYR A 93 -0.83 -20.43 -24.37
C TYR A 93 -1.10 -20.07 -25.84
N ASP A 94 -1.40 -18.79 -26.11
CA ASP A 94 -1.67 -18.27 -27.45
C ASP A 94 -0.46 -18.48 -28.38
N SER A 95 0.75 -18.23 -27.86
CA SER A 95 2.00 -18.48 -28.59
C SER A 95 2.24 -19.96 -28.87
N SER A 96 1.79 -20.85 -27.98
CA SER A 96 1.97 -22.31 -28.11
C SER A 96 1.04 -22.92 -29.18
N ILE A 97 -0.12 -22.32 -29.41
CA ILE A 97 -1.09 -22.74 -30.44
C ILE A 97 -0.88 -22.01 -31.79
N GLY A 98 0.21 -21.24 -31.93
CA GLY A 98 0.56 -20.53 -33.16
C GLY A 98 -0.22 -19.24 -33.40
N LEU A 99 -1.04 -18.81 -32.43
CA LEU A 99 -1.67 -17.49 -32.41
C LEU A 99 -0.63 -16.48 -31.93
N LEU A 100 0.02 -15.80 -32.88
CA LEU A 100 0.89 -14.67 -32.53
C LEU A 100 0.05 -13.60 -31.81
N PRO A 101 0.51 -13.06 -30.67
CA PRO A 101 -0.18 -12.00 -29.97
C PRO A 101 -0.27 -10.78 -30.89
N ARG A 102 -1.44 -10.60 -31.51
CA ARG A 102 -1.68 -9.50 -32.45
C ARG A 102 -2.07 -8.28 -31.63
N PHE A 103 -1.10 -7.41 -31.35
CA PHE A 103 -1.37 -6.08 -30.81
C PHE A 103 -2.04 -5.22 -31.89
N MET A 104 -3.34 -5.42 -32.11
CA MET A 104 -4.13 -4.56 -33.00
C MET A 104 -4.51 -3.29 -32.24
N PHE A 105 -3.71 -2.23 -32.42
CA PHE A 105 -4.08 -0.89 -31.99
C PHE A 105 -5.02 -0.26 -33.03
N ASP A 106 -6.30 -0.65 -33.00
CA ASP A 106 -7.33 -0.02 -33.83
C ASP A 106 -7.96 1.14 -33.05
N ILE A 107 -7.42 2.34 -33.21
CA ILE A 107 -7.88 3.55 -32.50
C ILE A 107 -9.07 4.12 -33.28
N ASN A 108 -10.26 3.58 -33.03
CA ASN A 108 -11.51 4.11 -33.54
C ASN A 108 -12.23 4.96 -32.48
N LEU A 109 -12.95 6.00 -32.88
CA LEU A 109 -13.72 6.85 -31.97
C LEU A 109 -14.69 6.01 -31.10
N PHE A 110 -15.30 4.98 -31.70
CA PHE A 110 -16.16 4.03 -31.00
C PHE A 110 -15.40 3.27 -29.89
N SER A 111 -14.22 2.73 -30.20
CA SER A 111 -13.38 2.02 -29.22
C SER A 111 -12.99 2.92 -28.04
N LEU A 112 -12.72 4.19 -28.31
CA LEU A 112 -12.41 5.19 -27.30
C LEU A 112 -13.62 5.52 -26.42
N THR A 113 -14.82 5.66 -27.02
CA THR A 113 -16.06 5.89 -26.25
C THR A 113 -16.42 4.71 -25.35
N VAL A 114 -16.22 3.47 -25.83
CA VAL A 114 -16.44 2.27 -25.02
C VAL A 114 -15.44 2.21 -23.88
N PHE A 115 -14.17 2.55 -24.14
CA PHE A 115 -13.13 2.61 -23.12
C PHE A 115 -13.47 3.62 -22.00
N PHE A 116 -13.86 4.85 -22.34
CA PHE A 116 -14.24 5.85 -21.34
C PHE A 116 -15.59 5.59 -20.66
N SER A 117 -16.45 4.74 -21.22
CA SER A 117 -17.73 4.36 -20.60
C SER A 117 -17.56 3.34 -19.48
N ASP A 118 -16.41 2.67 -19.40
CA ASP A 118 -16.13 1.71 -18.34
C ASP A 118 -15.95 2.42 -16.99
N PRO A 119 -16.81 2.15 -15.98
CA PRO A 119 -16.71 2.79 -14.67
C PRO A 119 -15.35 2.58 -14.01
N ARG A 120 -14.66 1.45 -14.29
CA ARG A 120 -13.34 1.14 -13.72
C ARG A 120 -12.30 2.16 -14.14
N ILE A 121 -12.35 2.59 -15.41
CA ILE A 121 -11.41 3.55 -15.99
C ILE A 121 -11.69 4.94 -15.42
N ILE A 122 -12.96 5.32 -15.34
CA ILE A 122 -13.38 6.60 -14.72
C ILE A 122 -12.90 6.69 -13.27
N PHE A 123 -13.15 5.66 -12.45
CA PHE A 123 -12.71 5.66 -11.06
C PHE A 123 -11.18 5.64 -10.91
N SER A 124 -10.47 4.94 -11.80
CA SER A 124 -9.00 4.95 -11.82
C SER A 124 -8.44 6.34 -12.11
N LEU A 125 -8.97 7.03 -13.13
CA LEU A 125 -8.57 8.40 -13.47
C LEU A 125 -8.84 9.35 -12.32
N PHE A 126 -10.02 9.27 -11.70
CA PHE A 126 -10.35 10.08 -10.53
C PHE A 126 -9.39 9.83 -9.36
N GLY A 127 -9.05 8.56 -9.11
CA GLY A 127 -8.06 8.18 -8.09
C GLY A 127 -6.67 8.74 -8.37
N ILE A 128 -6.22 8.74 -9.63
CA ILE A 128 -4.94 9.32 -10.05
C ILE A 128 -4.94 10.84 -9.83
N ILE A 129 -6.03 11.53 -10.19
CA ILE A 129 -6.16 12.98 -9.97
C ILE A 129 -6.08 13.30 -8.47
N ILE A 130 -6.83 12.57 -7.65
CA ILE A 130 -6.79 12.73 -6.19
C ILE A 130 -5.37 12.53 -5.67
N PHE A 131 -4.70 11.46 -6.09
CA PHE A 131 -3.32 11.16 -5.70
C PHE A 131 -2.36 12.30 -6.06
N LEU A 132 -2.43 12.83 -7.28
CA LEU A 132 -1.60 13.94 -7.74
C LEU A 132 -1.87 15.23 -6.94
N VAL A 133 -3.14 15.53 -6.65
CA VAL A 133 -3.51 16.69 -5.82
C VAL A 133 -2.93 16.56 -4.41
N PHE A 134 -3.11 15.41 -3.76
CA PHE A 134 -2.56 15.18 -2.42
C PHE A 134 -1.03 15.24 -2.41
N MET A 135 -0.38 14.68 -3.43
CA MET A 135 1.07 14.75 -3.58
C MET A 135 1.55 16.20 -3.72
N PHE A 136 0.89 17.00 -4.55
CA PHE A 136 1.26 18.40 -4.76
C PHE A 136 1.09 19.23 -3.48
N LEU A 137 -0.02 19.04 -2.76
CA LEU A 137 -0.27 19.69 -1.47
C LEU A 137 0.76 19.27 -0.40
N ALA A 138 1.15 17.99 -0.38
CA ALA A 138 2.13 17.47 0.55
C ALA A 138 3.54 18.00 0.25
N PHE A 139 3.91 18.08 -1.04
CA PHE A 139 5.17 18.66 -1.47
C PHE A 139 5.27 20.14 -1.09
N GLY A 140 4.19 20.92 -1.29
CA GLY A 140 4.17 22.35 -0.96
C GLY A 140 4.29 22.67 0.55
N LYS A 141 3.96 21.72 1.43
CA LYS A 141 4.13 21.87 2.89
C LYS A 141 5.51 21.44 3.39
N GLY A 142 6.28 20.73 2.57
CA GLY A 142 7.63 20.30 2.91
C GLY A 142 8.61 21.47 2.83
N ASN A 143 9.15 21.92 3.95
CA ASN A 143 10.25 22.90 3.98
C ASN A 143 11.61 22.33 3.53
N GLU A 144 11.63 21.12 2.93
CA GLU A 144 12.85 20.43 2.55
C GLU A 144 13.03 20.50 1.03
N LYS A 145 14.27 20.77 0.59
CA LYS A 145 14.63 20.81 -0.83
C LYS A 145 14.78 19.38 -1.35
N ILE A 146 13.66 18.73 -1.64
CA ILE A 146 13.62 17.40 -2.24
C ILE A 146 13.24 17.55 -3.71
N ASN A 147 13.88 16.79 -4.60
CA ASN A 147 13.47 16.77 -6.00
C ASN A 147 12.06 16.16 -6.13
N PHE A 148 11.24 16.75 -7.00
CA PHE A 148 9.88 16.25 -7.25
C PHE A 148 9.87 14.80 -7.74
N ILE A 149 10.82 14.43 -8.61
CA ILE A 149 10.93 13.07 -9.16
C ILE A 149 11.23 12.05 -8.05
N ASP A 150 12.15 12.38 -7.15
CA ASP A 150 12.50 11.49 -6.03
C ASP A 150 11.30 11.31 -5.08
N TYR A 151 10.56 12.40 -4.83
CA TYR A 151 9.33 12.35 -4.04
C TYR A 151 8.23 11.52 -4.70
N PHE A 152 8.05 11.67 -6.02
CA PHE A 152 7.10 10.89 -6.81
C PHE A 152 7.44 9.40 -6.76
N LEU A 153 8.68 9.04 -7.07
CA LEU A 153 9.14 7.66 -7.05
C LEU A 153 9.01 7.05 -5.65
N PHE A 154 9.36 7.81 -4.62
CA PHE A 154 9.18 7.38 -3.24
C PHE A 154 7.71 7.10 -2.93
N THR A 155 6.80 8.06 -3.17
CA THR A 155 5.38 7.91 -2.82
C THR A 155 4.68 6.81 -3.62
N SER A 156 5.00 6.68 -4.91
CA SER A 156 4.37 5.67 -5.79
C SER A 156 4.91 4.26 -5.58
N VAL A 157 6.22 4.08 -5.37
CA VAL A 157 6.84 2.75 -5.32
C VAL A 157 6.94 2.19 -3.90
N TYR A 158 7.25 3.04 -2.92
CA TYR A 158 7.54 2.58 -1.56
C TYR A 158 6.32 1.95 -0.88
N GLY A 159 5.11 2.41 -1.20
CA GLY A 159 3.86 1.80 -0.73
C GLY A 159 3.78 0.31 -1.09
N TRP A 160 4.05 -0.04 -2.35
CA TRP A 160 4.04 -1.43 -2.82
C TRP A 160 5.11 -2.29 -2.14
N VAL A 161 6.29 -1.73 -1.91
CA VAL A 161 7.38 -2.40 -1.18
C VAL A 161 6.95 -2.74 0.26
N LEU A 162 6.29 -1.80 0.96
CA LEU A 162 5.77 -2.04 2.30
C LEU A 162 4.67 -3.11 2.32
N THR A 163 3.80 -3.13 1.31
CA THR A 163 2.76 -4.15 1.15
C THR A 163 3.36 -5.52 0.93
N ALA A 164 4.39 -5.63 0.08
CA ALA A 164 5.09 -6.89 -0.15
C ALA A 164 5.72 -7.44 1.13
N PHE A 165 6.32 -6.59 1.96
CA PHE A 165 6.82 -7.01 3.28
C PHE A 165 5.71 -7.40 4.25
N CYS A 166 4.55 -6.74 4.18
CA CYS A 166 3.39 -7.12 4.99
C CYS A 166 2.84 -8.50 4.58
N PHE A 167 2.76 -8.75 3.27
CA PHE A 167 2.38 -10.05 2.73
C PHE A 167 3.38 -11.15 3.15
N GLU A 168 4.68 -10.88 3.05
CA GLU A 168 5.73 -11.79 3.52
C GLU A 168 5.59 -12.10 5.02
N MET A 169 5.31 -11.08 5.84
CA MET A 169 5.06 -11.24 7.27
C MET A 169 3.88 -12.17 7.52
N LEU A 170 2.75 -11.97 6.83
CA LEU A 170 1.56 -12.80 6.98
C LEU A 170 1.82 -14.25 6.61
N LEU A 171 2.53 -14.51 5.50
CA LEU A 171 2.94 -15.86 5.12
C LEU A 171 3.78 -16.51 6.22
N LYS A 172 4.81 -15.80 6.70
CA LYS A 172 5.68 -16.31 7.76
C LYS A 172 4.93 -16.57 9.07
N TRP A 173 3.97 -15.71 9.41
CA TRP A 173 3.11 -15.89 10.57
C TRP A 173 2.17 -17.10 10.42
N ALA A 174 1.54 -17.25 9.25
CA ALA A 174 0.66 -18.38 8.93
C ALA A 174 1.38 -19.73 8.98
N PHE A 175 2.59 -19.81 8.42
CA PHE A 175 3.41 -21.02 8.40
C PHE A 175 4.29 -21.20 9.66
N ARG A 176 4.15 -20.33 10.67
CA ARG A 176 4.94 -20.34 11.92
C ARG A 176 6.46 -20.41 11.70
N PHE A 177 6.96 -19.79 10.63
CA PHE A 177 8.40 -19.75 10.38
C PHE A 177 9.11 -18.94 11.48
N LYS A 178 10.24 -19.45 11.97
CA LYS A 178 11.12 -18.67 12.87
C LYS A 178 11.67 -17.48 12.09
N ILE A 179 11.41 -16.28 12.59
CA ILE A 179 11.94 -15.05 12.01
C ILE A 179 13.34 -14.85 12.60
N ASN A 180 14.37 -15.08 11.79
CA ASN A 180 15.73 -14.71 12.17
C ASN A 180 15.89 -13.20 11.98
N TRP A 181 16.01 -12.48 13.09
CA TRP A 181 16.23 -11.04 13.10
C TRP A 181 17.63 -10.68 12.62
#